data_AF-A0A2D0N7J9-F1
#
_entry.id   AF-A0A2D0N7J9-F1
#
_cell.length_a   1.000
_cell.length_b   1.000
_cell.length_c   1.000
_cell.angle_alpha   90.00
_cell.angle_beta   90.00
_cell.angle_gamma   90.00
#
_symmetry.space_group_name_H-M   'P 1'
#
loop_
_entity.id
_entity.type
_entity.pdbx_description
1 polymer ?
#
loop_
_entity_poly.entity_id
_entity_poly.type
_entity_poly.pdbx_seq_one_letter_code
_entity_poly.pdbx_strand_id
1 'polypeptide(L)'
;MLKNRNEIWIGLVVGLLLPFVGYALLLSASDYIINNNLGSGFRPRSLALIAVCLNIIPMNVFMSRGQGQSMRGLLIMTIVYAVVWFLYFRESLFG
;
A
#
# COMPACT_ATOMS: atom_id res chain seq x y z
N MET A 1 -23.00 7.78 3.37
CA MET A 1 -23.59 6.47 3.79
C MET A 1 -22.58 5.45 4.38
N LEU A 2 -21.30 5.80 4.62
CA LEU A 2 -20.27 4.86 5.14
C LEU A 2 -20.03 4.93 6.66
N LYS A 3 -20.78 5.77 7.41
CA LYS A 3 -20.45 6.15 8.80
C LYS A 3 -20.54 5.01 9.83
N ASN A 4 -21.25 3.90 9.54
CA ASN A 4 -21.48 2.81 10.51
C ASN A 4 -20.96 1.42 10.10
N ARG A 5 -20.27 1.27 8.95
CA ARG A 5 -19.76 -0.05 8.55
C ARG A 5 -18.38 -0.32 9.16
N ASN A 6 -18.39 -0.75 10.42
CA ASN A 6 -17.20 -1.21 11.15
C ASN A 6 -17.01 -2.72 10.92
N GLU A 7 -16.74 -3.10 9.67
CA GLU A 7 -16.58 -4.49 9.26
C GLU A 7 -15.11 -4.76 8.92
N ILE A 8 -14.56 -5.87 9.42
CA ILE A 8 -13.18 -6.28 9.14
C ILE A 8 -12.92 -6.34 7.62
N TRP A 9 -13.89 -6.85 6.84
CA TRP A 9 -13.78 -6.99 5.39
C TRP A 9 -13.53 -5.67 4.66
N ILE A 10 -14.07 -4.55 5.14
CA ILE A 10 -13.81 -3.23 4.55
C ILE A 10 -12.34 -2.86 4.74
N GLY A 11 -11.81 -3.10 5.94
CA GLY A 11 -10.39 -2.96 6.23
C GLY A 11 -9.51 -3.80 5.33
N LEU A 12 -9.89 -5.07 5.13
CA LEU A 12 -9.15 -6.00 4.27
C LEU A 12 -9.12 -5.51 2.81
N VAL A 13 -10.27 -5.16 2.24
CA VAL A 13 -10.36 -4.70 0.85
C VAL A 13 -9.60 -3.40 0.65
N VAL A 14 -9.73 -2.43 1.56
CA VAL A 14 -9.02 -1.15 1.46
C VAL A 14 -7.52 -1.36 1.63
N GLY A 15 -7.09 -2.15 2.62
CA GLY A 15 -5.68 -2.44 2.86
C GLY A 15 -5.02 -3.26 1.76
N LEU A 16 -5.81 -3.97 0.93
CA LEU A 16 -5.35 -4.70 -0.24
C LEU A 16 -5.29 -3.81 -1.49
N LEU A 17 -6.40 -3.13 -1.80
CA LEU A 17 -6.55 -2.38 -3.05
C LEU A 17 -5.67 -1.12 -3.06
N LEU A 18 -5.53 -0.44 -1.92
CA LEU A 18 -4.82 0.83 -1.89
C LEU A 18 -3.32 0.66 -2.21
N PRO A 19 -2.57 -0.29 -1.61
CA PRO A 19 -1.18 -0.51 -1.99
C PRO A 19 -1.04 -1.06 -3.41
N PHE A 20 -1.97 -1.93 -3.84
CA PHE A 20 -1.95 -2.49 -5.19
C PHE A 20 -2.06 -1.41 -6.28
N VAL A 21 -3.12 -0.59 -6.18
CA VAL A 21 -3.37 0.50 -7.12
C VAL A 21 -2.30 1.58 -6.97
N GLY A 22 -1.90 1.91 -5.74
CA GLY A 22 -0.85 2.88 -5.46
C GLY A 22 0.48 2.49 -6.10
N TYR A 23 0.88 1.21 -6.02
CA TYR A 23 2.09 0.71 -6.65
C TYR A 23 2.02 0.79 -8.19
N ALA A 24 0.90 0.39 -8.79
CA ALA A 24 0.72 0.45 -10.23
C ALA A 24 0.80 1.89 -10.78
N LEU A 25 0.19 2.84 -10.06
CA LEU A 25 0.26 4.27 -10.41
C LEU A 25 1.69 4.82 -10.25
N LEU A 26 2.38 4.48 -9.16
CA LEU A 26 3.75 4.90 -8.92
C LEU A 26 4.72 4.34 -9.99
N LEU A 27 4.53 3.10 -10.41
CA LEU A 27 5.32 2.48 -11.46
C LEU A 27 5.09 3.19 -12.79
N SER A 28 3.82 3.41 -13.16
CA SER A 28 3.45 4.12 -14.38
C SER A 28 4.00 5.55 -14.41
N ALA A 29 3.99 6.24 -13.26
CA ALA A 29 4.57 7.58 -13.13
C ALA A 29 6.10 7.56 -13.28
N SER A 30 6.77 6.55 -12.71
CA SER A 30 8.21 6.36 -12.86
C SER A 30 8.59 6.07 -14.32
N ASP A 31 7.84 5.21 -15.00
CA ASP A 31 8.07 4.90 -16.41
C ASP A 31 7.84 6.12 -17.30
N TYR A 32 6.82 6.93 -16.98
CA TYR A 32 6.58 8.20 -17.68
C TYR A 32 7.77 9.17 -17.55
N ILE A 33 8.38 9.27 -16.36
CA ILE A 33 9.57 10.11 -16.13
C ILE A 33 10.74 9.64 -17.01
N ILE A 34 10.98 8.33 -17.05
CA ILE A 34 12.06 7.73 -17.85
C ILE A 34 11.83 7.96 -19.35
N ASN A 35 10.63 7.65 -19.85
CA ASN A 35 10.30 7.74 -21.28
C ASN A 35 10.32 9.17 -21.82
N ASN A 36 10.10 10.17 -20.97
CA ASN A 36 10.14 11.59 -21.36
C ASN A 36 11.48 12.28 -21.03
N ASN A 37 12.51 11.53 -20.62
CA ASN A 37 13.81 12.08 -20.18
C ASN A 37 13.68 13.17 -19.10
N LEU A 38 12.68 13.07 -18.23
CA LEU A 38 12.44 14.04 -17.14
C LEU A 38 13.35 13.80 -15.92
N GLY A 39 14.07 12.67 -15.90
CA GLY A 39 15.01 12.30 -14.86
C GLY A 39 15.24 10.79 -14.78
N SER A 40 15.96 10.35 -13.76
CA SER A 40 16.07 8.93 -13.43
C SER A 40 14.80 8.50 -12.69
N GLY A 41 14.08 7.49 -13.21
CA GLY A 41 12.93 6.91 -12.52
C GLY A 41 13.29 6.28 -11.16
N PHE A 42 12.27 5.87 -10.42
CA PHE A 42 12.44 5.29 -9.09
C PHE A 42 12.65 3.78 -9.15
N ARG A 43 13.42 3.26 -8.19
CA ARG A 43 13.62 1.81 -8.07
C ARG A 43 12.30 1.13 -7.63
N PRO A 44 11.90 0.01 -8.26
CA PRO A 44 10.66 -0.72 -7.92
C PRO A 44 10.53 -1.05 -6.42
N ARG A 45 11.66 -1.42 -5.78
CA ARG A 45 11.72 -1.70 -4.33
C ARG A 45 11.26 -0.54 -3.46
N SER A 46 11.63 0.69 -3.82
CA SER A 46 11.29 1.91 -3.08
C SER A 46 9.83 2.30 -3.33
N LEU A 47 9.36 2.16 -4.57
CA LEU A 47 7.96 2.39 -4.94
C LEU A 47 7.02 1.44 -4.20
N ALA A 48 7.42 0.18 -4.04
CA ALA A 48 6.62 -0.80 -3.32
C ALA A 48 6.51 -0.48 -1.82
N LEU A 49 7.59 -0.01 -1.17
CA LEU A 49 7.52 0.48 0.21
C LEU A 49 6.61 1.70 0.34
N ILE A 50 6.73 2.67 -0.57
CA ILE A 50 5.85 3.86 -0.59
C ILE A 50 4.39 3.43 -0.75
N ALA A 51 4.11 2.47 -1.63
CA ALA A 51 2.77 1.95 -1.84
C ALA A 51 2.18 1.29 -0.58
N VAL A 52 2.98 0.51 0.16
CA VAL A 52 2.56 -0.06 1.45
C VAL A 52 2.28 1.07 2.47
N CYS A 53 3.11 2.12 2.51
CA CYS A 53 2.91 3.27 3.38
C CYS A 53 1.63 4.06 3.08
N LEU A 54 1.04 3.94 1.88
CA LEU A 54 -0.25 4.58 1.58
C LEU A 54 -1.37 4.10 2.52
N ASN A 55 -1.26 2.91 3.11
CA ASN A 55 -2.22 2.41 4.11
C ASN A 55 -2.29 3.28 5.38
N ILE A 56 -1.33 4.17 5.63
CA ILE A 56 -1.41 5.15 6.73
C ILE A 56 -2.61 6.09 6.54
N ILE A 57 -2.98 6.41 5.29
CA ILE A 57 -4.10 7.30 4.97
C ILE A 57 -5.44 6.72 5.49
N PRO A 58 -5.89 5.52 5.05
CA PRO A 58 -7.11 4.92 5.58
C PRO A 58 -6.98 4.55 7.05
N MET A 59 -5.78 4.27 7.57
CA MET A 59 -5.56 4.03 9.00
C MET A 59 -5.99 5.23 9.84
N ASN A 60 -5.56 6.45 9.47
CA ASN A 60 -5.97 7.68 10.15
C ASN A 60 -7.48 7.95 10.02
N VAL A 61 -8.07 7.62 8.87
CA VAL A 61 -9.52 7.75 8.65
C VAL A 61 -10.31 6.77 9.52
N PHE A 62 -9.91 5.51 9.62
CA PHE A 62 -10.58 4.51 10.47
C PHE A 62 -10.38 4.80 11.95
N MET A 63 -9.21 5.29 12.35
CA MET A 63 -8.91 5.68 13.72
C MET A 63 -9.76 6.86 14.17
N SER A 64 -9.85 7.93 13.37
CA SER A 64 -10.70 9.11 13.68
C SER A 64 -12.19 8.80 13.72
N ARG A 65 -12.63 7.73 13.05
CA ARG A 65 -14.03 7.26 13.05
C ARG A 65 -14.34 6.20 14.10
N GLY A 66 -13.37 5.78 14.92
CA GLY A 66 -13.55 4.72 15.91
C GLY A 66 -13.84 3.34 15.30
N GLN A 67 -13.46 3.10 14.04
CA GLN A 67 -13.75 1.86 13.31
C GLN A 67 -12.69 0.79 13.58
N GLY A 68 -12.65 0.28 14.81
CA GLY A 68 -11.62 -0.65 15.27
C GLY A 68 -11.54 -1.98 14.49
N GLN A 69 -12.65 -2.49 13.95
CA GLN A 69 -12.65 -3.72 13.17
C GLN A 69 -12.08 -3.50 11.77
N SER A 70 -12.50 -2.43 11.09
CA SER A 70 -11.91 -2.02 9.81
C SER A 70 -10.41 -1.73 9.95
N MET A 71 -10.00 -1.11 11.05
CA MET A 71 -8.58 -0.88 11.33
C MET A 71 -7.80 -2.19 11.48
N ARG A 72 -8.33 -3.19 12.20
CA ARG A 72 -7.70 -4.52 12.31
C ARG A 72 -7.54 -5.21 10.96
N GLY A 73 -8.58 -5.18 10.13
CA GLY A 73 -8.51 -5.72 8.76
C GLY A 73 -7.43 -5.04 7.93
N LEU A 74 -7.35 -3.70 7.99
CA LEU A 74 -6.31 -2.93 7.30
C LEU A 74 -4.90 -3.30 7.76
N LEU A 75 -4.69 -3.42 9.07
CA LEU A 75 -3.39 -3.80 9.64
C LEU A 75 -2.96 -5.20 9.21
N ILE A 76 -3.87 -6.17 9.23
CA ILE A 76 -3.60 -7.54 8.76
C ILE A 76 -3.09 -7.50 7.31
N MET A 77 -3.78 -6.79 6.42
CA MET A 77 -3.37 -6.71 5.02
C MET A 77 -2.06 -5.96 4.82
N THR A 78 -1.78 -4.94 5.63
CA THR A 78 -0.52 -4.21 5.60
C THR A 78 0.66 -5.11 5.98
N ILE A 79 0.48 -5.95 7.01
CA ILE A 79 1.49 -6.94 7.43
C ILE A 79 1.69 -7.99 6.34
N VAL A 80 0.60 -8.53 5.77
CA VAL A 80 0.69 -9.48 4.64
C VAL A 80 1.48 -8.88 3.49
N TYR A 81 1.20 -7.63 3.11
CA TYR A 81 1.95 -6.93 2.07
C TYR A 81 3.43 -6.77 2.40
N ALA A 82 3.75 -6.39 3.63
CA ALA A 82 5.13 -6.23 4.08
C ALA A 82 5.90 -7.58 4.03
N VAL A 83 5.25 -8.68 4.43
CA VAL A 83 5.83 -10.03 4.35
C VAL A 83 6.04 -10.46 2.90
N VAL A 84 5.03 -10.28 2.04
CA VAL A 84 5.14 -10.59 0.60
C VAL A 84 6.25 -9.78 -0.05
N TRP A 85 6.34 -8.48 0.25
CA TRP A 85 7.42 -7.62 -0.21
C TRP A 85 8.79 -8.12 0.25
N PHE A 86 8.93 -8.44 1.53
CA PHE A 86 10.17 -8.96 2.10
C PHE A 86 10.61 -10.26 1.42
N LEU A 87 9.68 -11.20 1.21
CA LEU A 87 9.96 -12.47 0.52
C LEU A 87 10.32 -12.27 -0.95
N TYR A 88 9.67 -11.33 -1.65
CA TYR A 88 9.97 -11.03 -3.05
C TYR A 88 11.34 -10.38 -3.25
N PHE A 89 11.72 -9.46 -2.35
CA PHE A 89 12.99 -8.74 -2.44
C PHE A 89 14.13 -9.37 -1.63
N ARG A 90 13.92 -10.52 -0.98
CA ARG A 90 14.95 -11.21 -0.17
C ARG A 90 16.21 -11.52 -0.98
N GLU A 91 16.05 -11.93 -2.24
CA GLU A 91 17.16 -12.29 -3.13
C GLU A 91 17.95 -11.05 -3.56
N SER A 92 17.28 -9.90 -3.65
CA SER A 92 17.94 -8.61 -3.91
C SER A 92 18.60 -7.98 -2.68
N LEU A 93 18.37 -8.52 -1.48
CA LEU A 93 18.91 -8.03 -0.21
C LEU A 93 20.08 -8.89 0.30
N PHE A 94 20.09 -10.19 0.01
CA PHE A 94 21.08 -11.15 0.51
C PHE A 94 21.90 -11.85 -0.60
N GLY A 95 21.71 -11.49 -1.87
CA GLY A 95 22.52 -11.91 -3.01
C GLY A 95 23.30 -10.74 -3.60
#